data_AF-A0A849IL13-F1
#
_entry.id   AF-A0A849IL13-F1
#
_cell.length_a   1.000
_cell.length_b   1.000
_cell.length_c   1.000
_cell.angle_alpha   90.00
_cell.angle_beta   90.00
_cell.angle_gamma   90.00
#
_symmetry.space_group_name_H-M   'P 1'
#
loop_
_entity.id
_entity.type
_entity.pdbx_description
1 polymer ?
#
loop_
_entity_poly.entity_id
_entity_poly.type
_entity_poly.pdbx_seq_one_letter_code
_entity_poly.pdbx_strand_id
1 'polypeptide(L)'
;GCAQPETGDIGIYGEGRRIHGKLVPHYQLYLGGNGTGNGGLALKGPSIPSARIGEAIDRIREDHAGKGEFFSWVRENGMEYFNEMLKDLVEVKAEDLLSVLHDHGDSREFRVLQLGGGECAGASQVRIGSSFFEAAHERRYRDALFMQRKYGESARCAESILELIGNGLVQLHGGAEGADLEEIHAGLGTLVPGALSEVFGDLVRRLKQSEEEALSSLYRALDKWTLEAADHCVAQDAQLDLSESLPRAA
;
A
#
# COMPACT_ATOMS: atom_id res chain seq x y z
N GLY A 1 -3.28 -12.04 -2.37
CA GLY A 1 -4.24 -13.13 -2.08
C GLY A 1 -3.75 -14.09 -1.00
N CYS A 2 -3.23 -13.58 0.12
CA CYS A 2 -2.61 -14.41 1.17
C CYS A 2 -3.62 -15.28 1.93
N ALA A 3 -4.87 -14.82 2.03
CA ALA A 3 -5.97 -15.56 2.64
C ALA A 3 -6.53 -16.69 1.76
N GLN A 4 -6.02 -16.88 0.54
CA GLN A 4 -6.43 -17.92 -0.40
C GLN A 4 -7.96 -18.03 -0.57
N PRO A 5 -8.66 -16.95 -0.98
CA PRO A 5 -10.13 -16.94 -1.04
C PRO A 5 -10.72 -18.01 -1.98
N GLU A 6 -9.93 -18.52 -2.92
CA GLU A 6 -10.40 -19.51 -3.90
C GLU A 6 -10.43 -20.95 -3.34
N THR A 7 -9.92 -21.22 -2.14
CA THR A 7 -9.82 -22.59 -1.60
C THR A 7 -10.91 -22.93 -0.57
N GLY A 8 -11.63 -21.92 -0.06
CA GLY A 8 -12.72 -22.11 0.91
C GLY A 8 -14.11 -22.20 0.26
N ASP A 9 -15.09 -22.65 1.04
CA ASP A 9 -16.49 -22.74 0.59
C ASP A 9 -17.01 -21.38 0.13
N ILE A 10 -16.80 -20.34 0.94
CA ILE A 10 -17.13 -18.95 0.62
C ILE A 10 -15.88 -18.10 0.83
N GLY A 11 -15.33 -17.59 -0.26
CA GLY A 11 -14.21 -16.67 -0.26
C GLY A 11 -14.63 -15.26 -0.65
N ILE A 12 -14.02 -14.26 -0.02
CA ILE A 12 -14.17 -12.86 -0.40
C ILE A 12 -12.79 -12.22 -0.58
N TYR A 13 -12.64 -11.41 -1.61
CA TYR A 13 -11.41 -10.68 -1.91
C TYR A 13 -11.70 -9.20 -2.05
N GLY A 14 -11.01 -8.36 -1.25
CA GLY A 14 -11.24 -6.91 -1.24
C GLY A 14 -10.80 -6.25 -2.55
N GLU A 15 -11.66 -5.41 -3.11
CA GLU A 15 -11.37 -4.58 -4.28
C GLU A 15 -12.07 -3.20 -4.17
N GLY A 16 -11.61 -2.23 -4.96
CA GLY A 16 -12.26 -0.92 -5.09
C GLY A 16 -12.86 -0.74 -6.47
N ARG A 17 -14.10 -0.25 -6.57
CA ARG A 17 -14.76 0.05 -7.85
C ARG A 17 -15.14 1.51 -7.96
N ARG A 18 -14.97 2.08 -9.15
CA ARG A 18 -15.48 3.42 -9.46
C ARG A 18 -16.93 3.31 -9.94
N ILE A 19 -17.85 3.87 -9.16
CA ILE A 19 -19.28 3.88 -9.44
C ILE A 19 -19.77 5.32 -9.24
N HIS A 20 -20.48 5.87 -10.24
CA HIS A 20 -21.00 7.25 -10.22
C HIS A 20 -19.96 8.31 -9.82
N GLY A 21 -18.70 8.12 -10.25
CA GLY A 21 -17.60 9.06 -9.95
C GLY A 21 -16.96 8.92 -8.56
N LYS A 22 -17.50 8.05 -7.69
CA LYS A 22 -16.95 7.77 -6.35
C LYS A 22 -16.26 6.40 -6.32
N LEU A 23 -15.28 6.25 -5.43
CA LEU A 23 -14.67 4.96 -5.15
C LEU A 23 -15.50 4.25 -4.08
N VAL A 24 -15.88 3.00 -4.34
CA VAL A 24 -16.76 2.21 -3.48
C VAL A 24 -16.03 0.91 -3.10
N PRO A 25 -15.91 0.57 -1.82
CA PRO A 25 -15.30 -0.69 -1.37
C PRO A 25 -16.20 -1.85 -1.79
N HIS A 26 -15.60 -2.90 -2.33
CA HIS A 26 -16.28 -4.10 -2.79
C HIS A 26 -15.53 -5.35 -2.34
N TYR A 27 -16.24 -6.46 -2.30
CA TYR A 27 -15.67 -7.80 -2.24
C TYR A 27 -16.02 -8.58 -3.50
N GLN A 28 -15.00 -9.09 -4.17
CA GLN A 28 -15.14 -10.13 -5.17
C GLN A 28 -15.47 -11.46 -4.45
N LEU A 29 -16.66 -12.00 -4.73
CA LEU A 29 -17.12 -13.26 -4.15
C LEU A 29 -16.53 -14.46 -4.90
N TYR A 30 -16.23 -15.52 -4.17
CA TYR A 30 -15.81 -16.83 -4.65
C TYR A 30 -16.61 -17.91 -3.94
N LEU A 31 -17.18 -18.87 -4.68
CA LEU A 31 -18.04 -19.92 -4.10
C LEU A 31 -17.61 -21.32 -4.51
N GLY A 32 -17.72 -22.28 -3.59
CA GLY A 32 -17.51 -23.69 -3.84
C GLY A 32 -16.05 -24.06 -4.06
N GLY A 33 -15.14 -23.45 -3.29
CA GLY A 33 -13.75 -23.90 -3.19
C GLY A 33 -13.64 -25.09 -2.23
N ASN A 34 -12.74 -26.02 -2.53
CA ASN A 34 -12.42 -27.15 -1.67
C ASN A 34 -10.94 -27.51 -1.84
N GLY A 35 -10.13 -27.26 -0.80
CA GLY A 35 -8.69 -27.52 -0.80
C GLY A 35 -8.26 -28.97 -0.57
N THR A 36 -9.20 -29.93 -0.49
CA THR A 36 -8.88 -31.36 -0.32
C THR A 36 -8.50 -32.03 -1.64
N GLY A 37 -7.93 -33.24 -1.58
CA GLY A 37 -7.35 -33.94 -2.74
C GLY A 37 -8.31 -34.24 -3.91
N ASN A 38 -9.63 -34.24 -3.66
CA ASN A 38 -10.67 -34.40 -4.69
C ASN A 38 -11.51 -33.12 -4.89
N GLY A 39 -11.08 -32.00 -4.32
CA GLY A 39 -11.74 -30.70 -4.42
C GLY A 39 -11.33 -29.91 -5.66
N GLY A 40 -11.59 -28.60 -5.63
CA GLY A 40 -11.27 -27.68 -6.71
C GLY A 40 -11.38 -26.23 -6.28
N LEU A 41 -10.77 -25.32 -7.04
CA LEU A 41 -10.83 -23.88 -6.78
C LEU A 41 -12.25 -23.34 -6.97
N ALA A 42 -12.65 -22.41 -6.13
CA ALA A 42 -13.94 -21.76 -6.14
C ALA A 42 -14.26 -21.10 -7.49
N LEU A 43 -15.54 -21.05 -7.82
CA LEU A 43 -16.05 -20.27 -8.94
C LEU A 43 -16.06 -18.78 -8.57
N LYS A 44 -15.56 -17.94 -9.47
CA LYS A 44 -15.58 -16.49 -9.32
C LYS A 44 -16.99 -15.97 -9.54
N GLY A 45 -17.58 -15.34 -8.52
CA GLY A 45 -18.92 -14.78 -8.53
C GLY A 45 -18.97 -13.28 -8.82
N PRO A 46 -20.04 -12.58 -8.41
CA PRO A 46 -20.14 -11.16 -8.61
C PRO A 46 -19.29 -10.37 -7.60
N SER A 47 -19.06 -9.10 -7.92
CA SER A 47 -18.47 -8.15 -6.98
C SER A 47 -19.58 -7.41 -6.26
N ILE A 48 -19.55 -7.39 -4.93
CA ILE A 48 -20.63 -6.90 -4.08
C ILE A 48 -20.08 -5.75 -3.23
N PRO A 49 -20.80 -4.63 -3.08
CA PRO A 49 -20.39 -3.56 -2.17
C PRO A 49 -20.11 -4.11 -0.76
N SER A 50 -19.03 -3.65 -0.14
CA SER A 50 -18.60 -4.16 1.17
C SER A 50 -19.72 -4.12 2.21
N ALA A 51 -20.49 -3.02 2.26
CA ALA A 51 -21.63 -2.85 3.15
C ALA A 51 -22.74 -3.91 2.99
N ARG A 52 -22.82 -4.60 1.84
CA ARG A 52 -23.87 -5.59 1.51
C ARG A 52 -23.37 -7.03 1.56
N ILE A 53 -22.09 -7.27 1.85
CA ILE A 53 -21.50 -8.62 1.80
C ILE A 53 -22.09 -9.56 2.83
N GLY A 54 -22.44 -9.06 4.03
CA GLY A 54 -23.06 -9.86 5.08
C GLY A 54 -24.40 -10.43 4.63
N GLU A 55 -25.26 -9.58 4.03
CA GLU A 55 -26.55 -10.01 3.47
C GLU A 55 -26.37 -11.03 2.35
N ALA A 56 -25.39 -10.85 1.47
CA ALA A 56 -25.09 -11.82 0.42
C ALA A 56 -24.71 -13.20 0.99
N ILE A 57 -23.86 -13.22 2.01
CA ILE A 57 -23.44 -14.46 2.68
C ILE A 57 -24.63 -15.13 3.37
N ASP A 58 -25.49 -14.36 4.04
CA ASP A 58 -26.66 -14.91 4.74
C ASP A 58 -27.67 -15.51 3.75
N ARG A 59 -27.96 -14.84 2.61
CA ARG A 59 -28.81 -15.41 1.55
C ARG A 59 -28.26 -16.74 1.01
N ILE A 60 -26.96 -16.83 0.79
CA ILE A 60 -26.30 -18.06 0.33
C ILE A 60 -26.41 -19.17 1.39
N ARG A 61 -26.20 -18.83 2.67
CA ARG A 61 -26.28 -19.80 3.78
C ARG A 61 -27.69 -20.30 4.01
N GLU A 62 -28.67 -19.42 3.96
CA GLU A 62 -30.08 -19.74 4.08
C GLU A 62 -30.53 -20.62 2.92
N ASP A 63 -30.16 -20.27 1.69
CA ASP A 63 -30.52 -21.08 0.54
C ASP A 63 -29.80 -22.43 0.54
N HIS A 64 -28.54 -22.52 1.01
CA HIS A 64 -27.84 -23.79 1.15
C HIS A 64 -28.42 -24.72 2.25
N ALA A 65 -29.22 -24.21 3.18
CA ALA A 65 -29.63 -24.95 4.37
C ALA A 65 -30.27 -26.31 4.03
N GLY A 66 -29.63 -27.40 4.48
CA GLY A 66 -30.09 -28.77 4.25
C GLY A 66 -29.81 -29.34 2.86
N LYS A 67 -29.02 -28.67 2.01
CA LYS A 67 -28.70 -29.10 0.63
C LYS A 67 -27.43 -29.95 0.49
N GLY A 68 -26.84 -30.39 1.60
CA GLY A 68 -25.69 -31.30 1.61
C GLY A 68 -24.33 -30.60 1.65
N GLU A 69 -23.36 -31.11 0.90
CA GLU A 69 -22.01 -30.55 0.83
C GLU A 69 -21.97 -29.31 -0.06
N PHE A 70 -21.43 -28.21 0.47
CA PHE A 70 -21.44 -26.90 -0.18
C PHE A 70 -20.76 -26.92 -1.55
N PHE A 71 -19.59 -27.57 -1.64
CA PHE A 71 -18.84 -27.72 -2.89
C PHE A 71 -19.71 -28.30 -4.01
N SER A 72 -20.36 -29.45 -3.77
CA SER A 72 -21.18 -30.14 -4.77
C SER A 72 -22.40 -29.30 -5.15
N TRP A 73 -23.06 -28.72 -4.16
CA TRP A 73 -24.23 -27.87 -4.36
C TRP A 73 -23.92 -26.66 -5.26
N VAL A 74 -22.79 -25.98 -5.05
CA VAL A 74 -22.36 -24.87 -5.92
C VAL A 74 -22.09 -25.34 -7.35
N ARG A 75 -21.47 -26.51 -7.53
CA ARG A 75 -21.17 -27.05 -8.88
C ARG A 75 -22.42 -27.44 -9.64
N GLU A 76 -23.42 -27.98 -8.96
CA GLU A 76 -24.70 -28.38 -9.54
C GLU A 76 -25.53 -27.19 -10.00
N ASN A 77 -25.53 -26.08 -9.24
CA ASN A 77 -26.28 -24.88 -9.58
C ASN A 77 -25.56 -23.97 -10.58
N GLY A 78 -24.23 -23.96 -10.56
CA GLY A 78 -23.43 -23.06 -11.39
C GLY A 78 -23.46 -21.60 -10.91
N MET A 79 -22.60 -20.75 -11.47
CA MET A 79 -22.44 -19.37 -10.97
C MET A 79 -23.58 -18.44 -11.42
N GLU A 80 -24.23 -18.72 -12.55
CA GLU A 80 -25.36 -17.94 -13.07
C GLU A 80 -26.52 -17.88 -12.06
N TYR A 81 -26.77 -18.98 -11.34
CA TYR A 81 -27.75 -19.06 -10.28
C TYR A 81 -27.50 -18.01 -9.18
N PHE A 82 -26.26 -17.95 -8.69
CA PHE A 82 -25.85 -17.01 -7.64
C PHE A 82 -25.81 -15.57 -8.14
N ASN A 83 -25.40 -15.35 -9.39
CA ASN A 83 -25.42 -14.03 -10.00
C ASN A 83 -26.83 -13.44 -10.03
N GLU A 84 -27.84 -14.24 -10.37
CA GLU A 84 -29.23 -13.77 -10.36
C GLU A 84 -29.75 -13.60 -8.92
N MET A 85 -29.43 -14.51 -8.00
CA MET A 85 -29.81 -14.43 -6.58
C MET A 85 -29.30 -13.15 -5.89
N LEU A 86 -28.10 -12.68 -6.25
CA LEU A 86 -27.41 -11.58 -5.57
C LEU A 86 -27.47 -10.26 -6.35
N LYS A 87 -28.18 -10.23 -7.48
CA LYS A 87 -28.19 -9.13 -8.45
C LYS A 87 -28.60 -7.79 -7.85
N ASP A 88 -29.59 -7.79 -6.96
CA ASP A 88 -30.07 -6.61 -6.25
C ASP A 88 -29.02 -6.06 -5.27
N LEU A 89 -28.17 -6.93 -4.71
CA LEU A 89 -27.07 -6.50 -3.83
C LEU A 89 -25.90 -5.92 -4.63
N VAL A 90 -25.67 -6.41 -5.85
CA VAL A 90 -24.63 -5.94 -6.76
C VAL A 90 -24.94 -4.56 -7.33
N GLU A 91 -26.22 -4.29 -7.66
CA GLU A 91 -26.61 -3.04 -8.30
C GLU A 91 -26.51 -1.85 -7.34
N VAL A 92 -25.70 -0.85 -7.69
CA VAL A 92 -25.60 0.42 -6.97
C VAL A 92 -26.21 1.54 -7.80
N LYS A 93 -27.45 1.91 -7.46
CA LYS A 93 -28.12 3.08 -8.06
C LYS A 93 -27.55 4.37 -7.49
N ALA A 94 -27.73 5.47 -8.20
CA ALA A 94 -27.22 6.77 -7.77
C ALA A 94 -27.79 7.20 -6.40
N GLU A 95 -29.05 6.87 -6.13
CA GLU A 95 -29.72 7.11 -4.84
C GLU A 95 -29.14 6.30 -3.68
N ASP A 96 -28.60 5.10 -3.94
CA ASP A 96 -28.03 4.22 -2.93
C ASP A 96 -26.55 4.53 -2.65
N LEU A 97 -25.91 5.38 -3.46
CA LEU A 97 -24.45 5.54 -3.46
C LEU A 97 -23.89 5.83 -2.06
N LEU A 98 -24.52 6.75 -1.31
CA LEU A 98 -24.05 7.15 0.02
C LEU A 98 -24.06 6.00 1.03
N SER A 99 -24.95 5.02 0.85
CA SER A 99 -25.07 3.87 1.76
C SER A 99 -23.91 2.88 1.63
N VAL A 100 -23.14 2.94 0.54
CA VAL A 100 -22.07 1.99 0.24
C VAL A 100 -20.68 2.61 0.23
N LEU A 101 -20.53 3.91 0.51
CA LEU A 101 -19.22 4.60 0.45
C LEU A 101 -18.26 4.20 1.57
N HIS A 102 -18.71 3.54 2.62
CA HIS A 102 -17.93 3.22 3.81
C HIS A 102 -17.58 1.73 3.84
N ASP A 103 -16.37 1.41 4.33
CA ASP A 103 -15.98 0.02 4.62
C ASP A 103 -16.29 -0.32 6.08
N HIS A 104 -16.33 -1.61 6.42
CA HIS A 104 -16.64 -2.07 7.76
C HIS A 104 -15.68 -1.47 8.80
N GLY A 105 -16.24 -0.75 9.77
CA GLY A 105 -15.48 -0.13 10.86
C GLY A 105 -14.81 1.21 10.53
N ASP A 106 -14.98 1.75 9.32
CA ASP A 106 -14.55 3.13 8.99
C ASP A 106 -15.77 4.05 8.83
N SER A 107 -15.67 5.26 9.38
CA SER A 107 -16.69 6.30 9.29
C SER A 107 -16.40 7.32 8.17
N ARG A 108 -15.29 7.16 7.44
CA ARG A 108 -14.88 8.01 6.32
C ARG A 108 -15.15 7.33 4.98
N GLU A 109 -15.42 8.13 3.95
CA GLU A 109 -15.54 7.63 2.57
C GLU A 109 -14.31 6.79 2.20
N PHE A 110 -14.56 5.64 1.58
CA PHE A 110 -13.53 4.71 1.16
C PHE A 110 -12.58 5.38 0.18
N ARG A 111 -11.31 5.24 0.52
CA ARG A 111 -10.19 5.73 -0.25
C ARG A 111 -9.12 4.66 -0.19
N VAL A 112 -8.43 4.44 -1.30
CA VAL A 112 -7.20 3.66 -1.25
C VAL A 112 -6.18 4.55 -0.57
N LEU A 113 -5.98 4.32 0.72
CA LEU A 113 -4.89 4.94 1.45
C LEU A 113 -3.60 4.33 0.92
N GLN A 114 -2.64 5.19 0.58
CA GLN A 114 -1.26 4.77 0.38
C GLN A 114 -0.62 4.51 1.75
N LEU A 115 -1.14 3.51 2.47
CA LEU A 115 -0.41 2.92 3.59
C LEU A 115 0.79 2.22 2.95
N GLY A 116 2.00 2.53 3.46
CA GLY A 116 3.26 1.97 2.95
C GLY A 116 3.16 0.49 2.59
N GLY A 117 3.87 0.13 1.51
CA GLY A 117 3.68 -1.11 0.74
C GLY A 117 3.40 -2.38 1.54
N GLY A 118 2.22 -2.95 1.31
CA GLY A 118 2.02 -4.40 1.33
C GLY A 118 1.92 -4.90 -0.12
N GLU A 119 2.32 -6.15 -0.35
CA GLU A 119 2.52 -6.82 -1.65
C GLU A 119 1.34 -6.78 -2.66
N CYS A 120 0.21 -6.21 -2.26
CA CYS A 120 -1.07 -6.02 -2.96
C CYS A 120 -1.23 -4.80 -3.91
N ALA A 121 -0.46 -3.72 -3.76
CA ALA A 121 -0.79 -2.43 -4.39
C ALA A 121 0.04 -2.13 -5.67
N GLY A 122 -0.60 -1.53 -6.68
CA GLY A 122 -0.09 -1.35 -8.05
C GLY A 122 1.30 -0.69 -8.19
N ALA A 123 2.16 -1.31 -9.00
CA ALA A 123 3.62 -1.15 -9.02
C ALA A 123 4.23 0.21 -9.40
N SER A 124 3.46 1.25 -9.75
CA SER A 124 4.04 2.53 -10.22
C SER A 124 3.91 3.71 -9.25
N GLN A 125 2.85 3.79 -8.43
CA GLN A 125 2.66 4.90 -7.47
C GLN A 125 2.99 4.50 -6.02
N VAL A 126 3.23 3.21 -5.78
CA VAL A 126 3.35 2.61 -4.44
C VAL A 126 4.74 2.76 -3.81
N ARG A 127 5.78 3.08 -4.59
CA ARG A 127 7.16 2.98 -4.11
C ARG A 127 7.57 4.08 -3.13
N ILE A 128 7.13 5.32 -3.32
CA ILE A 128 7.66 6.40 -2.49
C ILE A 128 7.18 6.32 -1.04
N GLY A 129 5.91 5.96 -0.82
CA GLY A 129 5.39 5.71 0.53
C GLY A 129 6.19 4.62 1.25
N SER A 130 6.41 3.46 0.63
CA SER A 130 7.25 2.40 1.22
C SER A 130 8.67 2.87 1.52
N SER A 131 9.30 3.62 0.61
CA SER A 131 10.66 4.15 0.80
C SER A 131 10.77 5.00 2.07
N PHE A 132 9.76 5.82 2.37
CA PHE A 132 9.76 6.63 3.60
C PHE A 132 9.61 5.78 4.87
N PHE A 133 8.79 4.72 4.84
CA PHE A 133 8.65 3.81 5.98
C PHE A 133 9.92 2.96 6.20
N GLU A 134 10.57 2.51 5.13
CA GLU A 134 11.87 1.82 5.20
C GLU A 134 12.96 2.77 5.71
N ALA A 135 13.01 4.01 5.20
CA ALA A 135 13.91 5.04 5.72
C ALA A 135 13.65 5.36 7.20
N ALA A 136 12.40 5.27 7.68
CA ALA A 136 12.09 5.40 9.09
C ALA A 136 12.67 4.26 9.94
N HIS A 137 12.72 3.05 9.39
CA HIS A 137 13.38 1.91 10.03
C HIS A 137 14.90 2.10 10.07
N GLU A 138 15.51 2.47 8.95
CA GLU A 138 16.95 2.78 8.87
C GLU A 138 17.34 3.91 9.81
N ARG A 139 16.49 4.94 9.97
CA ARG A 139 16.72 6.03 10.92
C ARG A 139 16.76 5.53 12.37
N ARG A 140 15.89 4.60 12.75
CA ARG A 140 15.91 4.00 14.09
C ARG A 140 17.20 3.20 14.31
N TYR A 141 17.67 2.46 13.30
CA TYR A 141 18.96 1.76 13.39
C TYR A 141 20.13 2.72 13.44
N ARG A 142 20.16 3.74 12.58
CA ARG A 142 21.16 4.81 12.60
C ARG A 142 21.34 5.35 14.02
N ASP A 143 20.25 5.75 14.67
CA ASP A 143 20.28 6.33 16.01
C ASP A 143 20.75 5.31 17.06
N ALA A 144 20.23 4.08 17.02
CA ALA A 144 20.63 3.01 17.94
C ALA A 144 22.11 2.62 17.80
N LEU A 145 22.62 2.55 16.58
CA LEU A 145 24.02 2.23 16.27
C LEU A 145 24.95 3.38 16.65
N PHE A 146 24.51 4.63 16.45
CA PHE A 146 25.25 5.81 16.90
C PHE A 146 25.44 5.80 18.42
N MET A 147 24.38 5.50 19.19
CA MET A 147 24.47 5.39 20.65
C MET A 147 25.38 4.25 21.12
N GLN A 148 25.52 3.19 20.32
CA GLN A 148 26.45 2.09 20.55
C GLN A 148 27.88 2.39 20.08
N ARG A 149 28.16 3.60 19.58
CA ARG A 149 29.46 4.02 18.99
C ARG A 149 29.86 3.20 17.76
N LYS A 150 28.90 2.57 17.10
CA LYS A 150 29.09 1.82 15.84
C LYS A 150 28.94 2.79 14.66
N TYR A 151 29.83 3.77 14.59
CA TYR A 151 29.67 4.93 13.71
C TYR A 151 29.65 4.57 12.21
N GLY A 152 30.50 3.65 11.77
CA GLY A 152 30.49 3.18 10.37
C GLY A 152 29.20 2.46 9.99
N GLU A 153 28.62 1.67 10.90
CA GLU A 153 27.32 1.02 10.67
C GLU A 153 26.18 2.06 10.64
N SER A 154 26.22 3.02 11.59
CA SER A 154 25.27 4.12 11.65
C SER A 154 25.30 4.99 10.39
N ALA A 155 26.50 5.30 9.86
CA ALA A 155 26.66 6.08 8.64
C ALA A 155 26.09 5.34 7.41
N ARG A 156 26.23 4.02 7.33
CA ARG A 156 25.59 3.22 6.27
C ARG A 156 24.07 3.28 6.31
N CYS A 157 23.45 3.29 7.50
CA CYS A 157 22.01 3.54 7.60
C CYS A 157 21.64 4.93 7.04
N ALA A 158 22.48 5.95 7.26
CA ALA A 158 22.26 7.27 6.67
C ALA A 158 22.39 7.27 5.13
N GLU A 159 23.31 6.46 4.60
CA GLU A 159 23.43 6.18 3.15
C GLU A 159 22.14 5.57 2.61
N SER A 160 21.65 4.50 3.24
CA SER A 160 20.43 3.81 2.81
C SER A 160 19.18 4.71 2.88
N ILE A 161 19.09 5.63 3.85
CA ILE A 161 18.01 6.64 3.89
C ILE A 161 18.05 7.53 2.64
N LEU A 162 19.24 8.00 2.25
CA LEU A 162 19.41 8.82 1.04
C LEU A 162 19.06 8.03 -0.22
N GLU A 163 19.49 6.77 -0.32
CA GLU A 163 19.16 5.92 -1.47
C GLU A 163 17.65 5.69 -1.59
N LEU A 164 16.99 5.28 -0.50
CA LEU A 164 15.56 4.98 -0.48
C LEU A 164 14.71 6.19 -0.88
N ILE A 165 14.93 7.33 -0.23
CA ILE A 165 14.13 8.55 -0.48
C ILE A 165 14.52 9.17 -1.82
N GLY A 166 15.81 9.22 -2.14
CA GLY A 166 16.31 9.79 -3.39
C GLY A 166 15.78 9.04 -4.61
N ASN A 167 15.85 7.70 -4.61
CA ASN A 167 15.25 6.89 -5.67
C ASN A 167 13.72 7.02 -5.70
N GLY A 168 13.07 7.07 -4.54
CA GLY A 168 11.64 7.35 -4.46
C GLY A 168 11.26 8.64 -5.19
N LEU A 169 11.98 9.73 -4.90
CA LEU A 169 11.78 11.04 -5.54
C LEU A 169 12.02 11.00 -7.05
N VAL A 170 13.10 10.36 -7.51
CA VAL A 170 13.40 10.21 -8.95
C VAL A 170 12.26 9.47 -9.65
N GLN A 171 11.79 8.37 -9.08
CA GLN A 171 10.72 7.55 -9.66
C GLN A 171 9.36 8.25 -9.64
N LEU A 172 9.06 9.04 -8.61
CA LEU A 172 7.83 9.85 -8.54
C LEU A 172 7.70 10.79 -9.75
N HIS A 173 8.82 11.28 -10.27
CA HIS A 173 8.87 12.17 -11.44
C HIS A 173 9.12 11.42 -12.76
N GLY A 174 8.99 10.09 -12.76
CA GLY A 174 9.13 9.24 -13.95
C GLY A 174 10.57 8.93 -14.36
N GLY A 175 11.54 9.18 -13.49
CA GLY A 175 12.94 8.81 -13.69
C GLY A 175 13.23 7.33 -13.43
N ALA A 176 14.35 6.85 -13.97
CA ALA A 176 14.87 5.52 -13.67
C ALA A 176 15.61 5.51 -12.32
N GLU A 177 15.59 4.37 -11.63
CA GLU A 177 16.34 4.17 -10.39
C GLU A 177 17.85 4.30 -10.64
N GLY A 178 18.54 5.06 -9.78
CA GLY A 178 19.99 5.15 -9.77
C GLY A 178 20.60 4.01 -8.96
N ALA A 179 21.69 3.43 -9.46
CA ALA A 179 22.39 2.32 -8.81
C ALA A 179 23.23 2.76 -7.59
N ASP A 180 23.58 4.04 -7.52
CA ASP A 180 24.33 4.63 -6.42
C ASP A 180 23.91 6.09 -6.18
N LEU A 181 24.41 6.68 -5.09
CA LEU A 181 24.08 8.07 -4.70
C LEU A 181 24.45 9.12 -5.75
N GLU A 182 25.45 8.89 -6.61
CA GLU A 182 25.83 9.85 -7.65
C GLU A 182 24.83 9.81 -8.82
N GLU A 183 24.42 8.61 -9.24
CA GLU A 183 23.37 8.44 -10.24
C GLU A 183 22.02 9.00 -9.74
N ILE A 184 21.69 8.75 -8.48
CA ILE A 184 20.49 9.32 -7.84
C ILE A 184 20.55 10.84 -7.84
N HIS A 185 21.69 11.42 -7.43
CA HIS A 185 21.87 12.88 -7.43
C HIS A 185 21.73 13.48 -8.84
N ALA A 186 22.29 12.84 -9.86
CA ALA A 186 22.14 13.28 -11.24
C ALA A 186 20.68 13.23 -11.72
N GLY A 187 19.94 12.17 -11.34
CA GLY A 187 18.50 12.04 -11.59
C GLY A 187 17.69 13.15 -10.94
N LEU A 188 17.94 13.41 -9.65
CA LEU A 188 17.32 14.50 -8.89
C LEU A 188 17.61 15.86 -9.50
N GLY A 189 18.86 16.13 -9.90
CA GLY A 189 19.24 17.40 -10.51
C GLY A 189 18.51 17.69 -11.82
N THR A 190 18.08 16.65 -12.53
CA THR A 190 17.31 16.77 -13.78
C THR A 190 15.82 16.92 -13.52
N LEU A 191 15.26 16.12 -12.60
CA LEU A 191 13.81 15.96 -12.43
C LEU A 191 13.22 16.81 -11.32
N VAL A 192 14.00 17.09 -10.27
CA VAL A 192 13.64 17.89 -9.09
C VAL A 192 14.74 18.93 -8.82
N PRO A 193 15.01 19.84 -9.77
CA PRO A 193 16.09 20.81 -9.62
C PRO A 193 15.81 21.80 -8.48
N GLY A 194 16.89 22.31 -7.87
CA GLY A 194 16.85 23.30 -6.79
C GLY A 194 17.27 22.71 -5.44
N ALA A 195 16.73 23.29 -4.36
CA ALA A 195 17.23 23.06 -3.00
C ALA A 195 17.28 21.57 -2.61
N LEU A 196 16.29 20.75 -3.00
CA LEU A 196 16.28 19.33 -2.67
C LEU A 196 17.46 18.56 -3.26
N SER A 197 17.76 18.78 -4.55
CA SER A 197 18.90 18.13 -5.21
C SER A 197 20.22 18.67 -4.70
N GLU A 198 20.33 19.99 -4.48
CA GLU A 198 21.57 20.62 -3.98
C GLU A 198 21.93 20.14 -2.58
N VAL A 199 20.95 20.07 -1.68
CA VAL A 199 21.14 19.56 -0.31
C VAL A 199 21.44 18.07 -0.34
N PHE A 200 20.79 17.29 -1.21
CA PHE A 200 21.12 15.87 -1.39
C PHE A 200 22.60 15.69 -1.75
N GLY A 201 23.10 16.42 -2.76
CA GLY A 201 24.50 16.36 -3.17
C GLY A 201 25.48 16.77 -2.06
N ASP A 202 25.12 17.75 -1.23
CA ASP A 202 25.90 18.14 -0.05
C ASP A 202 25.93 17.01 1.01
N LEU A 203 24.79 16.38 1.30
CA LEU A 203 24.70 15.26 2.23
C LEU A 203 25.56 14.07 1.77
N VAL A 204 25.49 13.71 0.48
CA VAL A 204 26.33 12.66 -0.12
C VAL A 204 27.81 12.97 0.06
N ARG A 205 28.23 14.21 -0.24
CA ARG A 205 29.63 14.64 -0.08
C ARG A 205 30.08 14.56 1.37
N ARG A 206 29.26 15.05 2.31
CA ARG A 206 29.54 15.03 3.74
C ARG A 206 29.60 13.61 4.30
N LEU A 207 28.76 12.70 3.82
CA LEU A 207 28.77 11.29 4.20
C LEU A 207 30.05 10.57 3.73
N LYS A 208 30.52 10.86 2.52
CA LYS A 208 31.79 10.30 2.00
C LYS A 208 33.02 10.79 2.77
N GLN A 209 32.94 11.97 3.37
CA GLN A 209 34.02 12.63 4.10
C GLN A 209 33.82 12.58 5.63
N SER A 210 32.77 11.93 6.12
CA SER A 210 32.38 12.08 7.52
C SER A 210 33.33 11.35 8.46
N GLU A 211 33.83 12.11 9.43
CA GLU A 211 34.46 11.61 10.66
C GLU A 211 33.41 11.54 11.79
N GLU A 212 33.72 10.85 12.88
CA GLU A 212 32.78 10.57 13.97
C GLU A 212 32.12 11.84 14.54
N GLU A 213 32.90 12.91 14.69
CA GLU A 213 32.49 14.21 15.25
C GLU A 213 31.48 14.93 14.35
N ALA A 214 31.49 14.66 13.04
CA ALA A 214 30.62 15.32 12.08
C ALA A 214 29.25 14.65 11.95
N LEU A 215 29.11 13.38 12.33
CA LEU A 215 27.92 12.56 12.09
C LEU A 215 26.64 13.12 12.75
N SER A 216 26.73 13.67 13.95
CA SER A 216 25.56 14.26 14.61
C SER A 216 24.99 15.44 13.81
N SER A 217 25.86 16.28 13.25
CA SER A 217 25.45 17.40 12.40
C SER A 217 24.91 16.93 11.04
N LEU A 218 25.47 15.83 10.50
CA LEU A 218 25.02 15.20 9.27
C LEU A 218 23.61 14.63 9.43
N TYR A 219 23.34 13.91 10.51
CA TYR A 219 22.04 13.28 10.75
C TYR A 219 20.92 14.29 10.94
N ARG A 220 21.19 15.41 11.63
CA ARG A 220 20.22 16.52 11.72
C ARG A 220 19.92 17.13 10.35
N ALA A 221 20.93 17.27 9.50
CA ALA A 221 20.74 17.79 8.15
C ALA A 221 19.96 16.79 7.27
N LEU A 222 20.25 15.49 7.39
CA LEU A 222 19.53 14.42 6.70
C LEU A 222 18.06 14.34 7.14
N ASP A 223 17.78 14.47 8.43
CA ASP A 223 16.41 14.47 8.95
C ASP A 223 15.64 15.71 8.46
N LYS A 224 16.30 16.88 8.40
CA LYS A 224 15.69 18.09 7.81
C LYS A 224 15.38 17.90 6.33
N TRP A 225 16.32 17.36 5.56
CA TRP A 225 16.13 17.07 4.14
C TRP A 225 15.01 16.04 3.91
N THR A 226 14.88 15.04 4.80
CA THR A 226 13.78 14.05 4.77
C THR A 226 12.41 14.72 4.91
N LEU A 227 12.28 15.73 5.78
CA LEU A 227 11.04 16.50 5.92
C LEU A 227 10.74 17.32 4.66
N GLU A 228 11.74 18.01 4.11
CA GLU A 228 11.58 18.79 2.87
C GLU A 228 11.21 17.90 1.68
N ALA A 229 11.80 16.71 1.59
CA ALA A 229 11.46 15.71 0.58
C ALA A 229 10.02 15.22 0.75
N ALA A 230 9.57 14.98 1.98
CA ALA A 230 8.20 14.57 2.26
C ALA A 230 7.18 15.63 1.85
N ASP A 231 7.44 16.90 2.19
CA ASP A 231 6.59 18.03 1.81
C ASP A 231 6.45 18.12 0.28
N HIS A 232 7.56 17.93 -0.46
CA HIS A 232 7.53 17.87 -1.92
C HIS A 232 6.67 16.72 -2.45
N CYS A 233 6.78 15.53 -1.85
CA CYS A 233 6.00 14.36 -2.26
C CYS A 233 4.50 14.56 -2.02
N VAL A 234 4.11 15.05 -0.84
CA VAL A 234 2.71 15.30 -0.48
C VAL A 234 2.10 16.42 -1.35
N ALA A 235 2.90 17.40 -1.76
CA ALA A 235 2.45 18.43 -2.71
C ALA A 235 2.13 17.86 -4.11
N GLN A 236 2.80 16.78 -4.53
CA GLN A 236 2.52 16.09 -5.80
C GLN A 236 1.38 15.07 -5.68
N ASP A 237 1.23 14.43 -4.52
CA ASP A 237 0.15 13.48 -4.23
C ASP A 237 -0.48 13.76 -2.86
N ALA A 238 -1.63 14.45 -2.87
CA ALA A 238 -2.37 14.79 -1.66
C ALA A 238 -3.00 13.56 -0.95
N GLN A 239 -2.96 12.37 -1.54
CA GLN A 239 -3.41 11.12 -0.91
C GLN A 239 -2.28 10.38 -0.19
N LEU A 240 -1.03 10.81 -0.39
CA LEU A 240 0.15 10.24 0.27
C LEU A 240 0.18 10.68 1.75
N ASP A 241 0.13 9.70 2.65
CA ASP A 241 0.24 9.93 4.09
C ASP A 241 1.57 9.39 4.62
N LEU A 242 2.48 10.31 4.96
CA LEU A 242 3.81 10.00 5.48
C LEU A 242 3.94 10.23 6.99
N SER A 243 2.88 10.68 7.67
CA SER A 243 2.94 11.24 9.03
C SER A 243 3.68 10.35 10.05
N GLU A 244 3.45 9.04 10.03
CA GLU A 244 4.08 8.06 10.93
C GLU A 244 5.53 7.70 10.56
N SER A 245 5.99 8.10 9.37
CA SER A 245 7.32 7.77 8.83
C SER A 245 8.34 8.91 8.98
N LEU A 246 7.90 10.12 9.30
CA LEU A 246 8.76 11.31 9.33
C LEU A 246 9.62 11.39 10.61
N PRO A 247 10.80 12.04 10.55
CA PRO A 247 11.54 12.43 11.74
C PRO A 247 10.65 13.27 12.67
N ARG A 248 10.65 12.94 13.96
CA ARG A 248 9.97 13.77 14.97
C ARG A 248 10.84 14.98 15.27
N ALA A 249 10.20 16.15 15.41
CA ALA A 249 10.89 17.32 15.93
C ALA A 249 11.43 16.99 17.33
N ALA A 250 12.74 17.20 17.51
CA ALA A 250 13.42 17.08 18.80
C ALA A 250 13.10 18.27 19.71
#